data_AF-A0A7S4ISV2-F1
#
_entry.id   AF-A0A7S4ISV2-F1
#
_cell.length_a   1.000
_cell.length_b   1.000
_cell.length_c   1.000
_cell.angle_alpha   90.00
_cell.angle_beta   90.00
_cell.angle_gamma   90.00
#
_symmetry.space_group_name_H-M   'P 1'
#
loop_
_entity.id
_entity.type
_entity.pdbx_description
1 polymer ?
#
loop_
_entity_poly.entity_id
_entity_poly.type
_entity_poly.pdbx_seq_one_letter_code
_entity_poly.pdbx_strand_id
1 'polypeptide(L)'
;MNSEGGGGGGPQGGGGGGGGPSSPQDRQKDTAVRPWGSGCPSSVTTTFDDSNGSYGNVFHVRTPRNEFNFDYQKDVWITGLEFYTDLRTQVSYEVWTKAGVYYADYTGAGELPLGDLSKWALVANGTTVGAGRGRGTPIPEEDFSPVKVPAGGRATSVYVTLSTADIRYAEGGGLNLLEPDPDGGGVPEDTPFAAGDDLIVYEGVGVLTYPFAPNSYQYSSPRLFLGTLRYEVEGMCAPTSAPTSGPDAPTSRPTASPTTPSPVTPYPTSAPTGWVVELDLLTTRVLYTFFVTHDSAVDELFWREIGTATQDALMALMEEEGTELFDRAVNDEMLLVGVEAFTTQDEEHKENEPECNPADPVAETCSTVAVTVTVEHLPSASREDARRALLL
;
A
#
# COMPACT_ATOMS: atom_id res chain seq x y z
N MET A 1 32.08 -6.31 -78.43
CA MET A 1 32.46 -7.64 -77.95
C MET A 1 31.65 -7.91 -76.70
N ASN A 2 30.76 -8.90 -76.84
CA ASN A 2 30.01 -9.67 -75.84
C ASN A 2 29.11 -8.92 -74.84
N SER A 3 27.89 -9.38 -74.54
CA SER A 3 26.89 -10.25 -75.19
C SER A 3 25.71 -10.29 -74.22
N GLU A 4 24.52 -10.46 -74.78
CA GLU A 4 23.20 -10.45 -74.15
C GLU A 4 22.91 -11.61 -73.17
N GLY A 5 21.83 -11.44 -72.41
CA GLY A 5 21.03 -12.47 -71.74
C GLY A 5 20.26 -11.83 -70.56
N GLY A 6 18.96 -11.49 -70.63
CA GLY A 6 17.82 -12.31 -71.02
C GLY A 6 17.58 -13.34 -69.91
N GLY A 7 16.69 -13.15 -68.92
CA GLY A 7 15.24 -12.99 -69.04
C GLY A 7 14.58 -14.32 -68.62
N GLY A 8 13.84 -14.34 -67.50
CA GLY A 8 13.09 -15.52 -67.07
C GLY A 8 12.47 -15.36 -65.68
N GLY A 9 11.19 -15.04 -65.65
CA GLY A 9 10.39 -14.92 -64.43
C GLY A 9 9.83 -16.25 -63.93
N GLY A 10 9.44 -16.26 -62.66
CA GLY A 10 8.60 -17.28 -62.05
C GLY A 10 8.05 -16.75 -60.72
N PRO A 11 6.72 -16.69 -60.50
CA PRO A 11 6.15 -16.28 -59.23
C PRO A 11 6.04 -17.50 -58.30
N GLN A 12 6.84 -17.55 -57.24
CA GLN A 12 6.60 -18.47 -56.14
C GLN A 12 5.78 -17.75 -55.07
N GLY A 13 4.46 -17.98 -55.14
CA GLY A 13 3.58 -17.80 -54.00
C GLY A 13 3.85 -18.90 -52.98
N GLY A 14 4.36 -18.50 -51.82
CA GLY A 14 4.50 -19.34 -50.64
C GLY A 14 3.98 -18.58 -49.43
N GLY A 15 2.66 -18.61 -49.24
CA GLY A 15 2.02 -18.12 -48.02
C GLY A 15 2.36 -19.03 -46.85
N GLY A 16 3.47 -18.74 -46.18
CA GLY A 16 3.74 -19.26 -44.84
C GLY A 16 3.16 -18.29 -43.83
N GLY A 17 2.02 -18.65 -43.23
CA GLY A 17 1.42 -17.93 -42.12
C GLY A 17 2.38 -17.94 -40.93
N GLY A 18 3.19 -16.89 -40.81
CA GLY A 18 3.91 -16.59 -39.58
C GLY A 18 2.88 -16.21 -38.53
N GLY A 19 2.62 -17.12 -37.59
CA GLY A 19 2.10 -16.74 -36.28
C GLY A 19 3.15 -15.82 -35.67
N GLY A 20 3.00 -14.52 -35.88
CA GLY A 20 3.80 -13.51 -35.23
C GLY A 20 3.70 -13.73 -33.72
N PRO A 21 4.79 -13.56 -32.96
CA PRO A 21 4.72 -13.56 -31.51
C PRO A 21 3.63 -12.56 -31.13
N SER A 22 2.57 -13.02 -30.46
CA SER A 22 1.59 -12.14 -29.86
C SER A 22 2.36 -11.11 -29.04
N SER A 23 2.09 -9.84 -29.31
CA SER A 23 2.76 -8.73 -28.63
C SER A 23 2.62 -8.96 -27.12
N PRO A 24 3.65 -8.69 -26.29
CA PRO A 24 3.56 -8.78 -24.83
C PRO A 24 2.36 -8.03 -24.22
N GLN A 25 1.76 -7.10 -24.98
CA GLN A 25 0.55 -6.36 -24.63
C GLN A 25 -0.76 -7.16 -24.66
N ASP A 26 -0.81 -8.34 -25.29
CA ASP A 26 -2.04 -9.18 -25.33
C ASP A 26 -2.17 -10.15 -24.13
N ARG A 27 -1.17 -10.19 -23.23
CA ARG A 27 -1.29 -10.91 -21.95
C ARG A 27 -1.70 -9.93 -20.86
N GLN A 28 -2.67 -10.35 -20.04
CA GLN A 28 -3.15 -9.71 -18.81
C GLN A 28 -4.21 -8.60 -18.97
N LYS A 29 -5.38 -8.97 -19.49
CA LYS A 29 -6.62 -8.69 -18.74
C LYS A 29 -7.04 -9.96 -18.00
N ASP A 30 -6.17 -10.46 -17.11
CA ASP A 30 -6.66 -11.31 -16.02
C ASP A 30 -7.34 -10.35 -15.04
N THR A 31 -8.55 -9.92 -15.42
CA THR A 31 -9.44 -9.16 -14.54
C THR A 31 -9.63 -10.01 -13.30
N ALA A 32 -9.05 -9.59 -12.18
CA ALA A 32 -9.36 -10.14 -10.88
C ALA A 32 -10.88 -10.05 -10.71
N VAL A 33 -11.56 -11.18 -10.92
CA VAL A 33 -12.99 -11.27 -10.71
C VAL A 33 -13.22 -11.06 -9.23
N ARG A 34 -13.96 -10.00 -8.89
CA ARG A 34 -14.31 -9.68 -7.51
C ARG A 34 -14.98 -10.89 -6.84
N PRO A 35 -14.40 -11.47 -5.78
CA PRO A 35 -14.96 -12.64 -5.11
C PRO A 35 -16.27 -12.36 -4.33
N TRP A 36 -16.57 -11.09 -4.02
CA TRP A 36 -17.71 -10.68 -3.19
C TRP A 36 -18.65 -9.69 -3.93
N GLY A 37 -19.86 -9.54 -3.39
CA GLY A 37 -20.84 -8.55 -3.86
C GLY A 37 -20.32 -7.11 -3.75
N SER A 38 -20.96 -6.15 -4.41
CA SER A 38 -20.55 -4.74 -4.40
C SER A 38 -20.30 -4.23 -2.96
N GLY A 39 -19.08 -3.75 -2.70
CA GLY A 39 -18.75 -3.05 -1.47
C GLY A 39 -19.43 -1.68 -1.44
N CYS A 40 -19.22 -0.93 -0.36
CA CYS A 40 -19.80 0.40 -0.25
C CYS A 40 -18.97 1.38 -1.07
N PRO A 41 -19.55 2.03 -2.09
CA PRO A 41 -18.81 2.96 -2.92
C PRO A 41 -18.41 4.17 -2.07
N SER A 42 -17.14 4.51 -2.12
CA SER A 42 -16.53 5.66 -1.49
C SER A 42 -15.55 6.31 -2.47
N SER A 43 -15.01 7.47 -2.11
CA SER A 43 -13.99 8.13 -2.90
C SER A 43 -13.06 9.00 -2.06
N VAL A 44 -11.84 9.17 -2.57
CA VAL A 44 -10.89 10.18 -2.10
C VAL A 44 -10.60 11.12 -3.28
N THR A 45 -10.82 12.41 -3.06
CA THR A 45 -10.62 13.46 -4.07
C THR A 45 -9.53 14.39 -3.57
N THR A 46 -8.57 14.69 -4.43
CA THR A 46 -7.51 15.66 -4.13
C THR A 46 -7.94 17.07 -4.53
N THR A 47 -7.07 18.07 -4.35
CA THR A 47 -7.32 19.39 -4.98
C THR A 47 -7.22 19.31 -6.51
N PHE A 48 -7.73 20.34 -7.18
CA PHE A 48 -7.52 20.62 -8.61
C PHE A 48 -6.77 21.95 -8.82
N ASP A 49 -6.13 22.47 -7.77
CA ASP A 49 -5.23 23.63 -7.86
C ASP A 49 -3.88 23.17 -8.43
N ASP A 50 -3.66 23.40 -9.72
CA ASP A 50 -2.45 22.99 -10.43
C ASP A 50 -1.36 24.06 -10.46
N SER A 51 -0.12 23.59 -10.65
CA SER A 51 1.03 24.46 -10.91
C SER A 51 1.61 24.28 -12.31
N ASN A 52 1.63 23.05 -12.83
CA ASN A 52 2.28 22.73 -14.11
C ASN A 52 1.73 21.42 -14.74
N GLY A 53 2.28 21.03 -15.89
CA GLY A 53 1.94 19.79 -16.61
C GLY A 53 3.10 18.78 -16.65
N SER A 54 2.76 17.49 -16.70
CA SER A 54 3.67 16.35 -16.94
C SER A 54 3.02 15.36 -17.91
N TYR A 55 3.80 14.37 -18.37
CA TYR A 55 3.23 13.24 -19.10
C TYR A 55 2.47 12.30 -18.18
N GLY A 56 2.93 12.16 -16.94
CA GLY A 56 2.30 11.27 -15.97
C GLY A 56 2.57 11.64 -14.52
N ASN A 57 1.91 10.91 -13.63
CA ASN A 57 2.14 10.96 -12.19
C ASN A 57 2.16 9.53 -11.64
N VAL A 58 3.18 9.22 -10.85
CA VAL A 58 3.33 7.96 -10.12
C VAL A 58 3.17 8.28 -8.65
N PHE A 59 2.27 7.60 -7.97
CA PHE A 59 2.05 7.77 -6.53
C PHE A 59 1.70 6.41 -5.93
N HIS A 60 1.57 6.34 -4.61
CA HIS A 60 1.04 5.15 -3.98
C HIS A 60 -0.09 5.49 -3.01
N VAL A 61 -0.90 4.47 -2.75
CA VAL A 61 -2.00 4.54 -1.80
C VAL A 61 -1.83 3.47 -0.74
N ARG A 62 -2.36 3.71 0.46
CA ARG A 62 -2.40 2.72 1.54
C ARG A 62 -3.76 2.71 2.20
N THR A 63 -4.14 1.55 2.72
CA THR A 63 -5.16 1.49 3.78
C THR A 63 -4.59 2.13 5.05
N PRO A 64 -5.38 2.79 5.91
CA PRO A 64 -4.89 3.31 7.17
C PRO A 64 -4.30 2.19 8.04
N ARG A 65 -3.11 2.42 8.61
CA ARG A 65 -2.56 1.56 9.67
C ARG A 65 -3.18 2.03 10.98
N ASN A 66 -4.21 1.33 11.45
CA ASN A 66 -4.75 1.58 12.77
C ASN A 66 -4.64 0.30 13.60
N GLU A 67 -3.60 0.23 14.42
CA GLU A 67 -3.29 -0.94 15.25
C GLU A 67 -4.40 -1.22 16.27
N PHE A 68 -5.24 -0.21 16.58
CA PHE A 68 -6.26 -0.30 17.62
C PHE A 68 -7.70 -0.46 17.10
N ASN A 69 -7.93 -0.51 15.78
CA ASN A 69 -9.27 -0.64 15.23
C ASN A 69 -9.35 -1.75 14.17
N PHE A 70 -10.04 -2.83 14.52
CA PHE A 70 -10.22 -4.03 13.68
C PHE A 70 -10.92 -3.74 12.34
N ASP A 71 -11.65 -2.63 12.21
CA ASP A 71 -12.30 -2.28 10.95
C ASP A 71 -11.30 -1.94 9.82
N TYR A 72 -10.02 -1.69 10.13
CA TYR A 72 -8.96 -1.39 9.14
C TYR A 72 -8.22 -2.64 8.62
N GLN A 73 -8.72 -3.84 8.93
CA GLN A 73 -8.19 -5.11 8.43
C GLN A 73 -8.84 -5.55 7.11
N LYS A 74 -9.48 -4.64 6.37
CA LYS A 74 -10.19 -4.98 5.12
C LYS A 74 -9.48 -4.42 3.91
N ASP A 75 -9.50 -5.22 2.85
CA ASP A 75 -8.94 -4.81 1.58
C ASP A 75 -9.84 -3.74 0.94
N VAL A 76 -9.20 -2.78 0.28
CA VAL A 76 -9.86 -1.74 -0.49
C VAL A 76 -9.68 -2.02 -1.97
N TRP A 77 -10.72 -1.80 -2.76
CA TRP A 77 -10.71 -2.03 -4.19
C TRP A 77 -10.96 -0.72 -4.92
N ILE A 78 -9.93 -0.14 -5.53
CA ILE A 78 -10.09 1.02 -6.42
C ILE A 78 -10.88 0.54 -7.63
N THR A 79 -11.98 1.22 -7.91
CA THR A 79 -12.97 0.86 -8.93
C THR A 79 -12.97 1.83 -10.11
N GLY A 80 -12.38 3.00 -9.91
CA GLY A 80 -12.24 3.99 -10.96
C GLY A 80 -11.30 5.10 -10.56
N LEU A 81 -10.82 5.82 -11.57
CA LEU A 81 -9.88 6.91 -11.43
C LEU A 81 -10.31 8.08 -12.32
N GLU A 82 -10.19 9.29 -11.81
CA GLU A 82 -10.25 10.53 -12.57
C GLU A 82 -8.91 11.22 -12.48
N PHE A 83 -8.35 11.68 -13.59
CA PHE A 83 -7.10 12.46 -13.61
C PHE A 83 -7.39 13.90 -14.05
N TYR A 84 -6.60 14.86 -13.58
CA TYR A 84 -6.79 16.25 -13.98
C TYR A 84 -6.00 16.59 -15.25
N THR A 85 -6.72 17.10 -16.25
CA THR A 85 -6.17 17.84 -17.40
C THR A 85 -7.05 19.07 -17.64
N ASP A 86 -6.43 20.20 -17.99
CA ASP A 86 -7.16 21.43 -18.30
C ASP A 86 -7.67 21.47 -19.76
N LEU A 87 -7.31 20.46 -20.55
CA LEU A 87 -7.78 20.29 -21.91
C LEU A 87 -9.27 19.93 -21.98
N ARG A 88 -9.89 20.29 -23.11
CA ARG A 88 -11.26 19.89 -23.49
C ARG A 88 -11.29 19.08 -24.79
N THR A 89 -10.15 18.50 -25.14
CA THR A 89 -9.93 17.72 -26.36
C THR A 89 -9.77 16.26 -26.00
N GLN A 90 -9.78 15.40 -27.03
CA GLN A 90 -9.47 13.99 -26.85
C GLN A 90 -8.02 13.82 -26.40
N VAL A 91 -7.80 12.97 -25.41
CA VAL A 91 -6.50 12.58 -24.87
C VAL A 91 -6.42 11.06 -24.79
N SER A 92 -5.24 10.49 -25.00
CA SER A 92 -4.97 9.06 -24.84
C SER A 92 -4.34 8.81 -23.48
N TYR A 93 -4.90 7.90 -22.70
CA TYR A 93 -4.49 7.63 -21.33
C TYR A 93 -4.09 6.16 -21.13
N GLU A 94 -3.22 5.95 -20.15
CA GLU A 94 -2.90 4.64 -19.59
C GLU A 94 -2.85 4.74 -18.06
N VAL A 95 -3.31 3.70 -17.37
CA VAL A 95 -3.17 3.53 -15.92
C VAL A 95 -2.56 2.17 -15.65
N TRP A 96 -1.47 2.21 -14.89
CA TRP A 96 -0.69 1.07 -14.48
C TRP A 96 -0.67 0.96 -12.96
N THR A 97 -0.52 -0.25 -12.44
CA THR A 97 -0.41 -0.47 -10.99
C THR A 97 0.71 -1.44 -10.65
N LYS A 98 1.27 -1.30 -9.44
CA LYS A 98 2.33 -2.16 -8.91
C LYS A 98 2.03 -2.40 -7.43
N ALA A 99 2.17 -3.65 -6.96
CA ALA A 99 2.04 -3.95 -5.54
C ALA A 99 3.18 -3.29 -4.73
N GLY A 100 2.87 -2.81 -3.53
CA GLY A 100 3.82 -2.07 -2.70
C GLY A 100 4.02 -0.61 -3.14
N VAL A 101 5.04 0.03 -2.58
CA VAL A 101 5.45 1.39 -2.94
C VAL A 101 6.32 1.40 -4.20
N TYR A 102 6.21 2.44 -5.01
CA TYR A 102 6.82 2.47 -6.34
C TYR A 102 8.35 2.51 -6.26
N TYR A 103 8.87 3.10 -5.17
CA TYR A 103 10.28 3.25 -4.87
C TYR A 103 10.87 2.08 -4.06
N ALA A 104 10.12 1.00 -3.79
CA ALA A 104 10.60 -0.13 -2.96
C ALA A 104 11.88 -0.79 -3.50
N ASP A 105 12.07 -0.78 -4.82
CA ASP A 105 13.24 -1.36 -5.47
C ASP A 105 14.43 -0.37 -5.57
N TYR A 106 14.31 0.83 -4.99
CA TYR A 106 15.35 1.86 -5.07
C TYR A 106 16.52 1.52 -4.14
N THR A 107 17.69 1.28 -4.72
CA THR A 107 18.90 0.88 -3.99
C THR A 107 19.83 2.04 -3.65
N GLY A 108 19.40 3.30 -3.83
CA GLY A 108 20.22 4.49 -3.57
C GLY A 108 21.29 4.80 -4.63
N ALA A 109 21.46 3.96 -5.65
CA ALA A 109 22.52 4.10 -6.67
C ALA A 109 22.18 5.08 -7.82
N GLY A 110 21.23 5.99 -7.63
CA GLY A 110 20.93 7.08 -8.58
C GLY A 110 19.96 6.73 -9.72
N GLU A 111 19.45 5.50 -9.79
CA GLU A 111 18.41 5.10 -10.74
C GLU A 111 17.13 4.75 -9.99
N LEU A 112 16.07 5.55 -10.18
CA LEU A 112 14.72 5.16 -9.77
C LEU A 112 14.24 4.09 -10.75
N PRO A 113 13.97 2.85 -10.31
CA PRO A 113 13.57 1.75 -11.20
C PRO A 113 12.10 1.88 -11.66
N LEU A 114 11.59 3.10 -11.73
CA LEU A 114 10.23 3.41 -12.11
C LEU A 114 9.94 2.89 -13.51
N GLY A 115 10.81 3.18 -14.48
CA GLY A 115 10.54 2.92 -15.91
C GLY A 115 10.54 1.45 -16.36
N ASP A 116 10.71 0.49 -15.46
CA ASP A 116 10.56 -0.93 -15.79
C ASP A 116 9.08 -1.34 -15.75
N LEU A 117 8.36 -1.08 -16.85
CA LEU A 117 6.94 -1.47 -17.01
C LEU A 117 6.69 -2.98 -16.82
N SER A 118 7.70 -3.85 -16.86
CA SER A 118 7.49 -5.29 -16.63
C SER A 118 7.07 -5.61 -15.20
N LYS A 119 7.29 -4.68 -14.26
CA LYS A 119 6.84 -4.75 -12.86
C LYS A 119 5.45 -4.16 -12.63
N TRP A 120 4.84 -3.60 -13.68
CA TRP A 120 3.55 -2.91 -13.60
C TRP A 120 2.48 -3.69 -14.38
N ALA A 121 1.27 -3.71 -13.84
CA ALA A 121 0.08 -4.25 -14.50
C ALA A 121 -0.73 -3.11 -15.13
N LEU A 122 -1.04 -3.21 -16.42
CA LEU A 122 -1.94 -2.27 -17.09
C LEU A 122 -3.38 -2.54 -16.64
N VAL A 123 -4.03 -1.55 -16.03
CA VAL A 123 -5.39 -1.70 -15.48
C VAL A 123 -6.42 -0.90 -16.26
N ALA A 124 -6.01 0.15 -16.96
CA ALA A 124 -6.86 0.90 -17.88
C ALA A 124 -6.04 1.50 -19.03
N ASN A 125 -6.60 1.53 -20.23
CA ASN A 125 -6.08 2.33 -21.33
C ASN A 125 -7.21 2.73 -22.27
N GLY A 126 -7.01 3.82 -23.01
CA GLY A 126 -8.00 4.24 -24.00
C GLY A 126 -7.86 5.70 -24.38
N THR A 127 -8.97 6.27 -24.85
CA THR A 127 -9.07 7.71 -25.11
C THR A 127 -10.30 8.28 -24.44
N THR A 128 -10.19 9.48 -23.88
CA THR A 128 -11.32 10.20 -23.28
C THR A 128 -11.25 11.68 -23.66
N VAL A 129 -12.31 12.44 -23.40
CA VAL A 129 -12.32 13.90 -23.60
C VAL A 129 -12.01 14.57 -22.27
N GLY A 130 -10.97 15.40 -22.23
CA GLY A 130 -10.61 16.17 -21.04
C GLY A 130 -11.80 16.97 -20.48
N ALA A 131 -11.97 16.96 -19.17
CA ALA A 131 -13.07 17.66 -18.49
C ALA A 131 -12.85 19.19 -18.39
N GLY A 132 -11.62 19.63 -18.64
CA GLY A 132 -11.18 21.01 -18.57
C GLY A 132 -10.80 21.47 -17.17
N ARG A 133 -10.40 22.74 -17.07
CA ARG A 133 -9.91 23.37 -15.84
C ARG A 133 -10.81 23.12 -14.62
N GLY A 134 -10.18 22.73 -13.50
CA GLY A 134 -10.81 22.53 -12.20
C GLY A 134 -11.71 21.30 -12.08
N ARG A 135 -11.57 20.32 -12.99
CA ARG A 135 -12.43 19.13 -13.04
C ARG A 135 -11.63 17.87 -13.35
N GLY A 136 -11.89 16.79 -12.61
CA GLY A 136 -11.39 15.46 -12.94
C GLY A 136 -11.92 14.99 -14.29
N THR A 137 -11.03 14.41 -15.10
CA THR A 137 -11.37 13.73 -16.34
C THR A 137 -11.57 12.26 -16.03
N PRO A 138 -12.81 11.74 -16.10
CA PRO A 138 -13.09 10.37 -15.71
C PRO A 138 -12.56 9.39 -16.75
N ILE A 139 -11.97 8.31 -16.26
CA ILE A 139 -11.73 7.10 -17.04
C ILE A 139 -13.06 6.33 -17.10
N PRO A 140 -13.53 5.91 -18.31
CA PRO A 140 -14.70 5.06 -18.45
C PRO A 140 -14.61 3.81 -17.56
N GLU A 141 -15.70 3.46 -16.88
CA GLU A 141 -15.70 2.35 -15.92
C GLU A 141 -15.45 1.00 -16.62
N GLU A 142 -15.90 0.87 -17.87
CA GLU A 142 -15.66 -0.29 -18.72
C GLU A 142 -14.19 -0.49 -19.12
N ASP A 143 -13.39 0.58 -19.08
CA ASP A 143 -11.97 0.53 -19.41
C ASP A 143 -11.11 0.22 -18.19
N PHE A 144 -11.66 0.37 -16.97
CA PHE A 144 -10.91 0.27 -15.72
C PHE A 144 -11.07 -1.10 -15.06
N SER A 145 -9.96 -1.80 -14.85
CA SER A 145 -9.91 -3.06 -14.10
C SER A 145 -9.70 -2.77 -12.61
N PRO A 146 -10.55 -3.28 -11.70
CA PRO A 146 -10.42 -2.98 -10.27
C PRO A 146 -9.06 -3.37 -9.69
N VAL A 147 -8.54 -2.53 -8.80
CA VAL A 147 -7.20 -2.66 -8.21
C VAL A 147 -7.32 -2.89 -6.71
N LYS A 148 -6.70 -3.96 -6.23
CA LYS A 148 -6.64 -4.27 -4.80
C LYS A 148 -5.58 -3.42 -4.10
N VAL A 149 -5.96 -2.82 -2.98
CA VAL A 149 -5.10 -2.19 -1.99
C VAL A 149 -5.22 -3.03 -0.72
N PRO A 150 -4.17 -3.80 -0.36
CA PRO A 150 -4.29 -4.71 0.76
C PRO A 150 -4.50 -3.97 2.10
N ALA A 151 -5.17 -4.64 3.02
CA ALA A 151 -5.38 -4.16 4.38
C ALA A 151 -4.08 -3.94 5.18
N GLY A 152 -4.21 -3.35 6.37
CA GLY A 152 -3.13 -3.32 7.36
C GLY A 152 -1.99 -2.35 7.04
N GLY A 153 -2.26 -1.24 6.36
CA GLY A 153 -1.22 -0.26 6.04
C GLY A 153 -0.41 -0.59 4.79
N ARG A 154 -0.76 -1.66 4.07
CA ARG A 154 -0.04 -2.07 2.87
C ARG A 154 -0.33 -1.14 1.69
N ALA A 155 0.65 -1.03 0.81
CA ALA A 155 0.63 -0.08 -0.30
C ALA A 155 0.31 -0.74 -1.65
N THR A 156 -0.33 0.04 -2.51
CA THR A 156 -0.37 -0.20 -3.95
C THR A 156 0.00 1.08 -4.68
N SER A 157 0.91 0.98 -5.64
CA SER A 157 1.33 2.09 -6.49
C SER A 157 0.48 2.21 -7.73
N VAL A 158 0.25 3.44 -8.16
CA VAL A 158 -0.53 3.81 -9.33
C VAL A 158 0.32 4.73 -10.20
N TYR A 159 0.36 4.45 -11.50
CA TYR A 159 0.97 5.30 -12.50
C TYR A 159 -0.08 5.66 -13.55
N VAL A 160 -0.45 6.93 -13.62
CA VAL A 160 -1.35 7.47 -14.64
C VAL A 160 -0.56 8.32 -15.61
N THR A 161 -0.77 8.14 -16.91
CA THR A 161 -0.06 8.88 -17.96
C THR A 161 -0.95 9.21 -19.13
N LEU A 162 -0.61 10.31 -19.81
CA LEU A 162 -1.07 10.65 -21.13
C LEU A 162 0.08 10.52 -22.14
N SER A 163 -0.26 10.41 -23.42
CA SER A 163 0.74 10.50 -24.50
C SER A 163 1.29 11.93 -24.70
N THR A 164 0.75 12.91 -23.98
CA THR A 164 1.12 14.34 -24.03
C THR A 164 1.40 14.87 -22.62
N ALA A 165 2.10 16.00 -22.52
CA ALA A 165 2.50 16.59 -21.23
C ALA A 165 1.37 17.39 -20.56
N ASP A 166 0.14 16.87 -20.59
CA ASP A 166 -1.08 17.58 -20.20
C ASP A 166 -1.76 17.02 -18.94
N ILE A 167 -1.12 16.08 -18.22
CA ILE A 167 -1.54 15.74 -16.86
C ILE A 167 -1.11 16.86 -15.94
N ARG A 168 -2.05 17.43 -15.19
CA ARG A 168 -1.78 18.48 -14.24
C ARG A 168 -1.43 17.89 -12.87
N TYR A 169 -0.46 18.53 -12.21
CA TYR A 169 -0.04 18.20 -10.87
C TYR A 169 0.09 19.46 -10.02
N ALA A 170 0.15 19.30 -8.70
CA ALA A 170 0.63 20.33 -7.78
C ALA A 170 2.03 19.98 -7.27
N GLU A 171 2.80 21.00 -6.85
CA GLU A 171 4.09 20.77 -6.21
C GLU A 171 3.87 20.20 -4.81
N GLY A 172 4.55 19.09 -4.49
CA GLY A 172 4.50 18.53 -3.14
C GLY A 172 5.33 19.33 -2.15
N GLY A 173 5.06 19.12 -0.86
CA GLY A 173 5.85 19.71 0.22
C GLY A 173 6.95 18.80 0.74
N GLY A 174 6.94 17.52 0.34
CA GLY A 174 7.86 16.49 0.78
C GLY A 174 9.31 16.67 0.31
N LEU A 175 10.18 15.86 0.90
CA LEU A 175 11.59 15.81 0.57
C LEU A 175 11.80 15.15 -0.81
N ASN A 176 12.77 15.66 -1.56
CA ASN A 176 13.03 15.26 -2.95
C ASN A 176 13.75 13.90 -2.99
N LEU A 177 13.16 12.89 -3.64
CA LEU A 177 13.79 11.57 -3.85
C LEU A 177 15.20 11.58 -4.42
N LEU A 178 15.50 12.61 -5.20
CA LEU A 178 16.75 12.72 -5.93
C LEU A 178 17.86 13.31 -5.06
N GLU A 179 17.53 13.77 -3.86
CA GLU A 179 18.49 14.25 -2.89
C GLU A 179 18.59 13.20 -1.77
N PRO A 180 19.71 12.48 -1.68
CA PRO A 180 19.96 11.62 -0.53
C PRO A 180 19.84 12.48 0.73
N ASP A 181 19.06 12.01 1.71
CA ASP A 181 19.02 12.65 3.02
C ASP A 181 20.47 12.74 3.53
N PRO A 182 21.01 13.95 3.75
CA PRO A 182 22.38 14.13 4.22
C PRO A 182 22.63 13.44 5.58
N ASP A 183 21.58 13.18 6.35
CA ASP A 183 21.65 12.51 7.66
C ASP A 183 21.44 10.99 7.55
N GLY A 184 21.31 10.43 6.34
CA GLY A 184 21.11 8.99 6.13
C GLY A 184 19.75 8.48 6.59
N GLY A 185 18.82 9.38 6.90
CA GLY A 185 17.41 9.07 7.15
C GLY A 185 16.74 8.62 5.85
N GLY A 186 15.95 7.55 5.93
CA GLY A 186 15.34 6.91 4.76
C GLY A 186 14.47 7.84 3.90
N VAL A 187 14.16 7.33 2.71
CA VAL A 187 13.37 7.99 1.67
C VAL A 187 12.03 8.52 2.24
N PRO A 188 11.85 9.85 2.37
CA PRO A 188 10.74 10.49 3.08
C PRO A 188 9.46 10.63 2.24
N GLU A 189 9.12 9.60 1.47
CA GLU A 189 7.96 9.59 0.57
C GLU A 189 6.67 9.03 1.17
N ASP A 190 6.63 8.92 2.49
CA ASP A 190 5.42 8.56 3.24
C ASP A 190 4.70 9.81 3.78
N THR A 191 4.70 10.91 3.01
CA THR A 191 3.91 12.10 3.34
C THR A 191 2.48 11.93 2.80
N PRO A 192 1.45 11.81 3.67
CA PRO A 192 0.06 11.74 3.23
C PRO A 192 -0.34 13.07 2.59
N PHE A 193 -0.93 13.00 1.40
CA PHE A 193 -1.41 14.17 0.67
C PHE A 193 -2.92 14.35 0.79
N ALA A 194 -3.68 13.26 0.62
CA ALA A 194 -5.12 13.24 0.77
C ALA A 194 -5.55 11.95 1.46
N ALA A 195 -6.63 11.98 2.24
CA ALA A 195 -7.14 10.81 2.93
C ALA A 195 -8.67 10.79 2.88
N GLY A 196 -9.22 9.62 2.57
CA GLY A 196 -10.58 9.24 2.93
C GLY A 196 -10.56 8.41 4.21
N ASP A 197 -11.70 7.82 4.57
CA ASP A 197 -11.83 7.00 5.78
C ASP A 197 -11.03 5.69 5.67
N ASP A 198 -10.89 5.12 4.46
CA ASP A 198 -10.31 3.79 4.24
C ASP A 198 -9.09 3.79 3.30
N LEU A 199 -8.77 4.93 2.68
CA LEU A 199 -7.72 5.04 1.69
C LEU A 199 -6.96 6.37 1.83
N ILE A 200 -5.64 6.27 1.92
CA ILE A 200 -4.73 7.41 2.01
C ILE A 200 -3.92 7.46 0.71
N VAL A 201 -3.87 8.64 0.09
CA VAL A 201 -3.08 8.97 -1.10
C VAL A 201 -1.83 9.72 -0.65
N TYR A 202 -0.67 9.23 -1.04
CA TYR A 202 0.63 9.82 -0.69
C TYR A 202 1.16 10.73 -1.80
N GLU A 203 2.12 11.58 -1.45
CA GLU A 203 2.89 12.31 -2.44
C GLU A 203 3.57 11.33 -3.43
N GLY A 204 3.80 11.82 -4.65
CA GLY A 204 4.32 11.00 -5.74
C GLY A 204 5.41 11.72 -6.54
N VAL A 205 5.63 11.22 -7.75
CA VAL A 205 6.55 11.79 -8.74
C VAL A 205 5.87 12.07 -10.07
N GLY A 206 6.27 13.16 -10.71
CA GLY A 206 5.84 13.53 -12.06
C GLY A 206 6.76 12.91 -13.09
N VAL A 207 6.18 12.35 -14.15
CA VAL A 207 6.90 11.75 -15.29
C VAL A 207 7.05 12.78 -16.41
N LEU A 208 8.28 13.09 -16.78
CA LEU A 208 8.64 14.16 -17.71
C LEU A 208 8.74 13.72 -19.17
N THR A 209 8.68 12.41 -19.45
CA THR A 209 8.75 11.87 -20.81
C THR A 209 7.79 10.71 -21.02
N TYR A 210 7.27 10.58 -22.25
CA TYR A 210 6.49 9.43 -22.69
C TYR A 210 7.12 8.81 -23.96
N PRO A 211 7.17 7.47 -24.10
CA PRO A 211 6.69 6.45 -23.14
C PRO A 211 7.51 6.43 -21.84
N PHE A 212 6.99 5.69 -20.85
CA PHE A 212 7.65 5.52 -19.55
C PHE A 212 9.06 4.97 -19.74
N ALA A 213 10.06 5.69 -19.26
CA ALA A 213 11.44 5.47 -19.62
C ALA A 213 12.31 5.26 -18.37
N PRO A 214 13.29 4.35 -18.40
CA PRO A 214 13.98 3.85 -17.21
C PRO A 214 14.91 4.86 -16.52
N ASN A 215 15.15 6.04 -17.11
CA ASN A 215 16.20 6.94 -16.65
C ASN A 215 15.68 7.90 -15.57
N SER A 216 16.42 8.07 -14.47
CA SER A 216 16.02 8.90 -13.33
C SER A 216 15.81 10.38 -13.64
N TYR A 217 16.52 10.94 -14.63
CA TYR A 217 16.36 12.35 -15.07
C TYR A 217 15.01 12.67 -15.72
N GLN A 218 14.17 11.65 -15.92
CA GLN A 218 12.84 11.78 -16.52
C GLN A 218 11.74 11.87 -15.47
N TYR A 219 12.10 12.07 -14.20
CA TYR A 219 11.18 12.22 -13.09
C TYR A 219 11.42 13.54 -12.35
N SER A 220 10.36 14.07 -11.75
CA SER A 220 10.43 15.20 -10.83
C SER A 220 9.66 14.84 -9.57
N SER A 221 10.28 14.97 -8.41
CA SER A 221 9.69 14.75 -7.09
C SER A 221 9.87 16.01 -6.23
N PRO A 222 8.96 16.30 -5.27
CA PRO A 222 7.66 15.67 -5.08
C PRO A 222 6.57 16.29 -5.97
N ARG A 223 5.62 15.47 -6.42
CA ARG A 223 4.50 15.89 -7.29
C ARG A 223 3.22 15.21 -6.84
N LEU A 224 2.21 16.03 -6.60
CA LEU A 224 0.92 15.59 -6.08
C LEU A 224 -0.01 15.19 -7.23
N PHE A 225 -0.58 13.99 -7.14
CA PHE A 225 -1.65 13.54 -8.03
C PHE A 225 -2.87 14.46 -7.88
N LEU A 226 -3.41 14.96 -8.99
CA LEU A 226 -4.65 15.75 -8.99
C LEU A 226 -5.75 14.93 -9.66
N GLY A 227 -6.75 14.49 -8.88
CA GLY A 227 -7.80 13.61 -9.34
C GLY A 227 -8.69 13.05 -8.25
N THR A 228 -9.43 12.02 -8.63
CA THR A 228 -10.37 11.30 -7.76
C THR A 228 -10.11 9.81 -7.88
N LEU A 229 -9.99 9.10 -6.75
CA LEU A 229 -10.04 7.64 -6.70
C LEU A 229 -11.40 7.22 -6.15
N ARG A 230 -12.13 6.43 -6.93
CA ARG A 230 -13.36 5.76 -6.48
C ARG A 230 -12.98 4.36 -6.01
N TYR A 231 -13.49 3.95 -4.87
CA TYR A 231 -13.12 2.67 -4.27
C TYR A 231 -14.29 2.03 -3.51
N GLU A 232 -14.14 0.75 -3.19
CA GLU A 232 -15.06 -0.02 -2.36
C GLU A 232 -14.29 -0.76 -1.27
N VAL A 233 -14.83 -0.81 -0.05
CA VAL A 233 -14.27 -1.60 1.06
C VAL A 233 -14.88 -3.00 1.04
N GLU A 234 -14.04 -4.03 1.11
CA GLU A 234 -14.49 -5.41 1.17
C GLU A 234 -15.37 -5.66 2.42
N GLY A 235 -16.51 -6.34 2.24
CA GLY A 235 -17.34 -6.82 3.35
C GLY A 235 -18.08 -5.77 4.19
N MET A 236 -17.97 -4.46 3.93
CA MET A 236 -18.62 -3.42 4.75
C MET A 236 -20.04 -3.04 4.32
N CYS A 237 -20.46 -3.44 3.13
CA CYS A 237 -21.83 -3.19 2.71
C CYS A 237 -22.78 -4.20 3.34
N ALA A 238 -23.16 -3.91 4.59
CA ALA A 238 -24.42 -4.44 5.11
C ALA A 238 -25.51 -4.03 4.11
N PRO A 239 -26.32 -4.98 3.59
CA PRO A 239 -27.42 -4.61 2.72
C PRO A 239 -28.26 -3.61 3.49
N THR A 240 -28.31 -2.37 3.02
CA THR A 240 -29.18 -1.33 3.60
C THR A 240 -30.53 -1.99 3.75
N SER A 241 -30.97 -2.16 5.00
CA SER A 241 -32.19 -2.88 5.30
C SER A 241 -33.25 -2.24 4.41
N ALA A 242 -33.79 -3.04 3.48
CA ALA A 242 -34.69 -2.53 2.45
C ALA A 242 -35.69 -1.57 3.11
N PRO A 243 -35.94 -0.38 2.54
CA PRO A 243 -36.71 0.67 3.20
C PRO A 243 -37.96 0.02 3.78
N THR A 244 -38.05 0.01 5.11
CA THR A 244 -39.17 -0.61 5.81
C THR A 244 -40.42 -0.02 5.18
N SER A 245 -41.20 -0.89 4.51
CA SER A 245 -42.41 -0.53 3.78
C SER A 245 -43.12 0.56 4.57
N GLY A 246 -43.16 1.77 4.00
CA GLY A 246 -43.72 2.93 4.67
C GLY A 246 -45.11 2.61 5.20
N PRO A 247 -45.56 3.29 6.28
CA PRO A 247 -46.84 3.01 6.91
C PRO A 247 -47.95 2.96 5.85
N ASP A 248 -48.74 1.88 5.91
CA ASP A 248 -49.89 1.65 5.05
C ASP A 248 -50.68 2.95 4.84
N ALA A 249 -51.09 3.17 3.59
CA ALA A 249 -51.80 4.35 3.15
C ALA A 249 -52.87 4.81 4.17
N PRO A 250 -52.99 6.13 4.43
CA PRO A 250 -53.96 6.64 5.40
C PRO A 250 -55.36 6.24 4.98
N THR A 251 -56.05 5.47 5.84
CA THR A 251 -57.46 5.19 5.67
C THR A 251 -58.26 6.49 5.77
N SER A 252 -59.15 6.69 4.80
CA SER A 252 -59.88 7.92 4.50
C SER A 252 -61.02 8.25 5.48
N ARG A 253 -60.78 8.15 6.80
CA ARG A 253 -61.80 8.45 7.81
C ARG A 253 -61.55 9.82 8.47
N PRO A 254 -62.37 10.85 8.18
CA PRO A 254 -62.26 12.12 8.86
C PRO A 254 -62.83 11.96 10.27
N THR A 255 -61.98 12.09 11.30
CA THR A 255 -62.44 12.24 12.67
C THR A 255 -62.06 13.63 13.16
N ALA A 256 -63.10 14.43 13.38
CA ALA A 256 -63.01 15.78 13.91
C ALA A 256 -62.53 15.79 15.36
N SER A 257 -61.62 16.71 15.69
CA SER A 257 -61.78 17.78 16.71
C SER A 257 -60.40 18.27 17.20
N PRO A 258 -60.26 19.58 17.48
CA PRO A 258 -58.99 20.17 17.88
C PRO A 258 -58.70 19.87 19.36
N THR A 259 -57.57 19.24 19.65
CA THR A 259 -57.07 19.05 21.01
C THR A 259 -55.95 20.06 21.32
N THR A 260 -56.15 20.72 22.45
CA THR A 260 -55.32 21.67 23.18
C THR A 260 -53.82 21.30 23.25
N PRO A 261 -52.90 22.29 23.22
CA PRO A 261 -51.47 22.02 23.38
C PRO A 261 -51.13 21.60 24.81
N SER A 262 -50.56 20.40 24.96
CA SER A 262 -49.92 19.92 26.18
C SER A 262 -48.42 20.24 26.18
N PRO A 263 -47.79 20.36 27.37
CA PRO A 263 -46.52 21.04 27.57
C PRO A 263 -45.30 20.24 27.09
N VAL A 264 -44.26 20.98 26.76
CA VAL A 264 -42.93 20.53 26.31
C VAL A 264 -42.30 19.58 27.34
N THR A 265 -42.07 18.35 26.94
CA THR A 265 -41.23 17.37 27.67
C THR A 265 -39.75 17.62 27.32
N PRO A 266 -38.83 17.66 28.30
CA PRO A 266 -37.41 17.84 28.03
C PRO A 266 -36.80 16.61 27.34
N TYR A 267 -35.80 16.88 26.49
CA TYR A 267 -34.98 15.92 25.78
C TYR A 267 -34.39 14.85 26.72
N PRO A 268 -34.45 13.54 26.37
CA PRO A 268 -33.63 12.55 27.01
C PRO A 268 -32.19 12.66 26.51
N THR A 269 -31.28 13.06 27.39
CA THR A 269 -29.84 12.93 27.19
C THR A 269 -29.46 11.48 27.48
N SER A 270 -29.42 10.63 26.47
CA SER A 270 -28.72 9.35 26.52
C SER A 270 -27.31 9.55 25.96
N ALA A 271 -26.34 9.74 26.85
CA ALA A 271 -24.95 9.51 26.53
C ALA A 271 -24.78 8.03 26.18
N PRO A 272 -23.99 7.67 25.15
CA PRO A 272 -23.71 6.28 24.85
C PRO A 272 -22.88 5.69 26.00
N THR A 273 -23.46 4.69 26.66
CA THR A 273 -22.74 3.81 27.58
C THR A 273 -21.72 3.03 26.74
N GLY A 274 -20.45 3.40 26.84
CA GLY A 274 -19.36 2.65 26.23
C GLY A 274 -19.33 1.25 26.81
N TRP A 275 -19.50 0.24 25.95
CA TRP A 275 -19.07 -1.11 26.26
C TRP A 275 -17.56 -1.13 26.07
N VAL A 276 -16.82 -0.97 27.16
CA VAL A 276 -15.40 -1.35 27.19
C VAL A 276 -15.41 -2.87 27.18
N VAL A 277 -15.19 -3.45 26.01
CA VAL A 277 -14.78 -4.85 25.91
C VAL A 277 -13.27 -4.82 26.17
N GLU A 278 -12.85 -5.03 27.42
CA GLU A 278 -11.49 -5.48 27.70
C GLU A 278 -11.38 -6.89 27.10
N LEU A 279 -10.91 -6.95 25.85
CA LEU A 279 -10.35 -8.17 25.32
C LEU A 279 -8.96 -8.29 25.94
N ASP A 280 -8.82 -9.19 26.91
CA ASP A 280 -7.52 -9.71 27.34
C ASP A 280 -6.88 -10.39 26.12
N LEU A 281 -6.19 -9.62 25.27
CA LEU A 281 -5.31 -10.17 24.26
C LEU A 281 -4.20 -10.90 25.01
N LEU A 282 -4.07 -12.20 24.75
CA LEU A 282 -2.95 -12.96 25.28
C LEU A 282 -1.70 -12.42 24.56
N THR A 283 -0.85 -11.72 25.28
CA THR A 283 0.48 -11.35 24.79
C THR A 283 1.44 -12.49 25.14
N THR A 284 2.11 -13.05 24.14
CA THR A 284 3.23 -13.97 24.39
C THR A 284 4.52 -13.22 24.13
N ARG A 285 5.40 -13.20 25.14
CA ARG A 285 6.77 -12.72 25.02
C ARG A 285 7.70 -13.90 24.93
N VAL A 286 8.54 -13.94 23.90
CA VAL A 286 9.60 -14.93 23.77
C VAL A 286 10.93 -14.22 23.86
N LEU A 287 11.74 -14.68 24.81
CA LEU A 287 13.08 -14.19 25.06
C LEU A 287 14.07 -15.10 24.36
N TYR A 288 14.73 -14.59 23.32
CA TYR A 288 15.91 -15.23 22.74
C TYR A 288 17.15 -14.66 23.43
N THR A 289 18.10 -15.52 23.76
CA THR A 289 19.35 -15.11 24.40
C THR A 289 20.50 -15.63 23.56
N PHE A 290 21.28 -14.70 23.01
CA PHE A 290 22.47 -14.99 22.22
C PHE A 290 23.70 -14.68 23.05
N PHE A 291 24.69 -15.57 23.00
CA PHE A 291 25.98 -15.35 23.65
C PHE A 291 26.99 -14.87 22.62
N VAL A 292 27.62 -13.74 22.90
CA VAL A 292 28.64 -13.14 22.04
C VAL A 292 29.97 -13.17 22.80
N THR A 293 30.94 -13.88 22.26
CA THR A 293 32.32 -13.83 22.73
C THR A 293 33.02 -12.65 22.05
N HIS A 294 33.76 -11.87 22.83
CA HIS A 294 34.44 -10.67 22.33
C HIS A 294 35.73 -10.42 23.09
N ASP A 295 36.59 -9.59 22.50
CA ASP A 295 37.80 -9.08 23.14
C ASP A 295 37.45 -8.09 24.27
N SER A 296 38.28 -7.98 25.30
CA SER A 296 38.05 -7.16 26.49
C SER A 296 38.04 -5.64 26.21
N ALA A 297 38.40 -5.22 25.00
CA ALA A 297 38.50 -3.82 24.58
C ALA A 297 37.19 -3.20 24.03
N VAL A 298 36.04 -3.85 24.23
CA VAL A 298 34.75 -3.40 23.72
C VAL A 298 34.07 -2.42 24.70
N ASP A 299 33.66 -1.25 24.22
CA ASP A 299 33.00 -0.23 25.03
C ASP A 299 31.45 -0.31 24.97
N GLU A 300 30.79 0.50 25.80
CA GLU A 300 29.31 0.57 25.90
C GLU A 300 28.66 1.01 24.58
N LEU A 301 29.35 1.83 23.79
CA LEU A 301 28.85 2.33 22.51
C LEU A 301 28.69 1.18 21.50
N PHE A 302 29.68 0.29 21.44
CA PHE A 302 29.62 -0.90 20.60
C PHE A 302 28.44 -1.81 20.95
N TRP A 303 28.15 -2.02 22.24
CA TRP A 303 27.00 -2.85 22.66
C TRP A 303 25.66 -2.21 22.31
N ARG A 304 25.56 -0.89 22.43
CA ARG A 304 24.37 -0.16 21.97
C ARG A 304 24.17 -0.30 20.46
N GLU A 305 25.23 -0.19 19.68
CA GLU A 305 25.19 -0.39 18.23
C GLU A 305 24.79 -1.82 17.85
N ILE A 306 25.27 -2.84 18.57
CA ILE A 306 24.82 -4.22 18.39
C ILE A 306 23.34 -4.37 18.72
N GLY A 307 22.87 -3.78 19.81
CA GLY A 307 21.45 -3.83 20.19
C GLY A 307 20.56 -3.25 19.09
N THR A 308 20.88 -2.03 18.64
CA THR A 308 20.15 -1.35 17.55
C THR A 308 20.22 -2.14 16.25
N ALA A 309 21.42 -2.58 15.82
CA ALA A 309 21.57 -3.34 14.58
C ALA A 309 20.84 -4.70 14.64
N THR A 310 20.79 -5.35 15.79
CA THR A 310 20.05 -6.60 15.99
C THR A 310 18.56 -6.36 15.91
N GLN A 311 18.06 -5.30 16.55
CA GLN A 311 16.65 -4.91 16.47
C GLN A 311 16.26 -4.57 15.03
N ASP A 312 17.05 -3.76 14.34
CA ASP A 312 16.79 -3.35 12.95
C ASP A 312 16.82 -4.56 12.00
N ALA A 313 17.80 -5.46 12.14
CA ALA A 313 17.90 -6.66 11.33
C ALA A 313 16.71 -7.61 11.56
N LEU A 314 16.26 -7.74 12.81
CA LEU A 314 15.08 -8.55 13.13
C LEU A 314 13.81 -7.91 12.59
N MET A 315 13.61 -6.61 12.76
CA MET A 315 12.47 -5.90 12.18
C MET A 315 12.45 -6.06 10.64
N ALA A 316 13.61 -5.93 9.98
CA ALA A 316 13.72 -6.13 8.54
C ALA A 316 13.37 -7.57 8.10
N LEU A 317 13.90 -8.59 8.80
CA LEU A 317 13.55 -10.00 8.55
C LEU A 317 12.05 -10.28 8.76
N MET A 318 11.40 -9.51 9.64
CA MET A 318 9.99 -9.67 9.95
C MET A 318 9.07 -8.87 9.02
N GLU A 319 9.55 -7.81 8.39
CA GLU A 319 8.81 -7.03 7.38
C GLU A 319 8.97 -7.60 5.97
N GLU A 320 10.02 -8.37 5.71
CA GLU A 320 10.24 -9.03 4.42
C GLU A 320 9.24 -10.18 4.21
N GLU A 321 8.26 -9.96 3.34
CA GLU A 321 7.31 -10.99 2.92
C GLU A 321 8.05 -12.19 2.29
N GLY A 322 7.72 -13.41 2.74
CA GLY A 322 8.34 -14.65 2.25
C GLY A 322 9.50 -15.18 3.09
N THR A 323 9.82 -14.56 4.23
CA THR A 323 10.63 -15.24 5.25
C THR A 323 9.79 -16.31 5.95
N GLU A 324 10.40 -17.44 6.30
CA GLU A 324 9.70 -18.54 6.99
C GLU A 324 9.06 -18.08 8.31
N LEU A 325 9.64 -17.06 8.94
CA LEU A 325 9.17 -16.48 10.20
C LEU A 325 7.90 -15.64 9.97
N PHE A 326 7.89 -14.80 8.92
CA PHE A 326 6.71 -14.05 8.51
C PHE A 326 5.58 -14.98 8.06
N ASP A 327 5.89 -15.93 7.17
CA ASP A 327 4.90 -16.87 6.65
C ASP A 327 4.28 -17.72 7.77
N ARG A 328 5.06 -18.16 8.76
CA ARG A 328 4.51 -18.86 9.93
C ARG A 328 3.66 -17.97 10.82
N ALA A 329 4.12 -16.75 11.14
CA ALA A 329 3.35 -15.82 11.95
C ALA A 329 1.97 -15.54 11.33
N VAL A 330 1.93 -15.35 10.01
CA VAL A 330 0.68 -15.16 9.26
C VAL A 330 -0.17 -16.43 9.24
N ASN A 331 0.42 -17.60 8.98
CA ASN A 331 -0.31 -18.87 8.91
C ASN A 331 -0.89 -19.32 10.26
N ASP A 332 -0.25 -18.93 11.37
CA ASP A 332 -0.65 -19.28 12.73
C ASP A 332 -1.45 -18.14 13.42
N GLU A 333 -2.00 -17.19 12.65
CA GLU A 333 -2.90 -16.13 13.14
C GLU A 333 -2.29 -15.23 14.24
N MET A 334 -0.99 -14.96 14.15
CA MET A 334 -0.27 -14.11 15.09
C MET A 334 0.04 -12.74 14.49
N LEU A 335 -0.12 -11.71 15.32
CA LEU A 335 0.35 -10.37 15.02
C LEU A 335 1.59 -10.09 15.85
N LEU A 336 2.73 -9.89 15.19
CA LEU A 336 3.89 -9.35 15.88
C LEU A 336 3.63 -7.89 16.22
N VAL A 337 3.83 -7.51 17.49
CA VAL A 337 3.60 -6.14 17.95
C VAL A 337 4.85 -5.44 18.48
N GLY A 338 5.96 -6.15 18.63
CA GLY A 338 7.23 -5.51 18.98
C GLY A 338 8.43 -6.44 19.03
N VAL A 339 9.60 -5.88 18.73
CA VAL A 339 10.90 -6.50 18.94
C VAL A 339 11.75 -5.52 19.74
N GLU A 340 12.27 -5.97 20.87
CA GLU A 340 13.17 -5.20 21.71
C GLU A 340 14.45 -6.00 21.90
N ALA A 341 15.60 -5.43 21.54
CA ALA A 341 16.91 -6.04 21.79
C ALA A 341 17.62 -5.27 22.91
N PHE A 342 18.18 -5.99 23.87
CA PHE A 342 18.91 -5.44 25.01
C PHE A 342 20.18 -6.25 25.27
N THR A 343 21.17 -5.61 25.89
CA THR A 343 22.47 -6.22 26.17
C THR A 343 22.73 -6.24 27.67
N THR A 344 23.45 -7.24 28.16
CA THR A 344 23.53 -7.54 29.61
C THR A 344 24.40 -6.58 30.44
N GLN A 345 24.73 -5.41 29.90
CA GLN A 345 25.20 -4.30 30.73
C GLN A 345 24.05 -3.52 31.39
N ASP A 346 22.80 -3.72 30.94
CA ASP A 346 21.62 -3.18 31.62
C ASP A 346 21.38 -3.90 32.96
N GLU A 347 21.70 -3.21 34.05
CA GLU A 347 21.59 -3.71 35.44
C GLU A 347 20.19 -4.24 35.79
N GLU A 348 19.15 -3.83 35.07
CA GLU A 348 17.75 -4.13 35.36
C GLU A 348 17.33 -5.58 35.01
N HIS A 349 18.14 -6.34 34.25
CA HIS A 349 17.76 -7.66 33.70
C HIS A 349 18.57 -8.86 34.24
N LYS A 350 19.44 -8.67 35.23
CA LYS A 350 20.40 -9.69 35.71
C LYS A 350 19.80 -10.85 36.53
N GLU A 351 18.54 -10.82 36.95
CA GLU A 351 18.03 -11.76 37.97
C GLU A 351 17.79 -13.22 37.51
N ASN A 352 17.93 -13.56 36.22
CA ASN A 352 17.67 -14.92 35.71
C ASN A 352 18.63 -15.43 34.62
N GLU A 353 19.86 -14.91 34.55
CA GLU A 353 20.76 -15.25 33.45
C GLU A 353 21.44 -16.63 33.59
N PRO A 354 21.46 -17.46 32.52
CA PRO A 354 22.31 -18.65 32.45
C PRO A 354 23.79 -18.24 32.49
N GLU A 355 24.55 -18.83 33.43
CA GLU A 355 26.00 -18.61 33.53
C GLU A 355 26.70 -18.98 32.22
N CYS A 356 27.42 -18.02 31.63
CA CYS A 356 28.23 -18.28 30.45
C CYS A 356 29.28 -19.34 30.80
N ASN A 357 29.22 -20.53 30.16
CA ASN A 357 30.14 -21.64 30.44
C ASN A 357 31.36 -21.52 29.51
N PRO A 358 32.53 -21.06 29.99
CA PRO A 358 33.69 -20.80 29.17
C PRO A 358 34.45 -22.11 28.96
N ALA A 359 33.94 -22.98 28.10
CA ALA A 359 34.68 -24.14 27.63
C ALA A 359 35.71 -23.78 26.54
N ASP A 360 35.72 -22.51 26.09
CA ASP A 360 36.63 -22.01 25.05
C ASP A 360 37.74 -21.12 25.66
N PRO A 361 39.01 -21.55 25.66
CA PRO A 361 40.09 -20.89 26.38
C PRO A 361 40.58 -19.56 25.77
N VAL A 362 39.94 -19.07 24.70
CA VAL A 362 40.39 -17.88 23.93
C VAL A 362 39.47 -16.66 24.15
N ALA A 363 38.27 -16.82 24.69
CA ALA A 363 37.39 -15.69 24.97
C ALA A 363 37.68 -15.11 26.37
N GLU A 364 38.23 -13.88 26.43
CA GLU A 364 38.49 -13.18 27.69
C GLU A 364 37.20 -12.67 28.36
N THR A 365 36.16 -12.41 27.58
CA THR A 365 34.86 -11.90 28.04
C THR A 365 33.70 -12.46 27.22
N CYS A 366 32.59 -12.71 27.89
CA CYS A 366 31.33 -13.18 27.31
C CYS A 366 30.22 -12.21 27.70
N SER A 367 29.50 -11.72 26.70
CA SER A 367 28.33 -10.85 26.88
C SER A 367 27.11 -11.50 26.25
N THR A 368 25.94 -11.08 26.71
CA THR A 368 24.66 -11.63 26.26
C THR A 368 23.86 -10.54 25.57
N VAL A 369 23.28 -10.88 24.42
CA VAL A 369 22.28 -10.07 23.72
C VAL A 369 20.98 -10.81 23.88
N ALA A 370 20.03 -10.19 24.57
CA ALA A 370 18.72 -10.74 24.77
C ALA A 370 17.72 -9.97 23.90
N VAL A 371 16.86 -10.70 23.22
CA VAL A 371 15.86 -10.15 22.33
C VAL A 371 14.50 -10.61 22.83
N THR A 372 13.66 -9.67 23.24
CA THR A 372 12.23 -9.92 23.46
C THR A 372 11.49 -9.72 22.16
N VAL A 373 10.85 -10.78 21.70
CA VAL A 373 9.85 -10.71 20.64
C VAL A 373 8.47 -10.78 21.29
N THR A 374 7.66 -9.75 21.05
CA THR A 374 6.30 -9.63 21.58
C THR A 374 5.29 -9.90 20.48
N VAL A 375 4.44 -10.89 20.71
CA VAL A 375 3.40 -11.31 19.77
C VAL A 375 2.04 -11.22 20.45
N GLU A 376 1.07 -10.65 19.76
CA GLU A 376 -0.33 -10.68 20.12
C GLU A 376 -1.06 -11.78 19.35
N HIS A 377 -1.90 -12.51 20.07
CA HIS A 377 -2.72 -13.58 19.49
C HIS A 377 -4.06 -13.02 19.02
N LEU A 378 -4.49 -13.44 17.84
CA LEU A 378 -5.92 -13.40 17.54
C LEU A 378 -6.65 -14.35 18.51
N PRO A 379 -7.90 -14.04 18.92
CA PRO A 379 -8.64 -14.83 19.91
C PRO A 379 -8.83 -16.32 19.56
N SER A 380 -8.59 -16.69 18.31
CA SER A 380 -8.66 -18.05 17.76
C SER A 380 -7.37 -18.86 17.91
N ALA A 381 -6.21 -18.24 18.10
CA ALA A 381 -4.93 -18.92 18.20
C ALA A 381 -4.72 -19.55 19.59
N SER A 382 -4.30 -20.81 19.65
CA SER A 382 -4.00 -21.45 20.93
C SER A 382 -2.61 -21.04 21.42
N ARG A 383 -2.41 -21.03 22.75
CA ARG A 383 -1.10 -20.77 23.38
C ARG A 383 0.00 -21.73 22.91
N GLU A 384 -0.37 -22.91 22.42
CA GLU A 384 0.57 -23.92 21.93
C GLU A 384 0.98 -23.67 20.47
N ASP A 385 0.08 -23.11 19.65
CA ASP A 385 0.38 -22.65 18.28
C ASP A 385 1.34 -21.46 18.34
N ALA A 386 1.08 -20.52 19.25
CA ALA A 386 1.96 -19.40 19.56
C ALA A 386 3.38 -19.84 19.91
N ARG A 387 3.50 -20.84 20.79
CA ARG A 387 4.80 -21.38 21.21
C ARG A 387 5.50 -22.10 20.06
N ARG A 388 4.77 -22.77 19.18
CA ARG A 388 5.34 -23.51 18.04
C ARG A 388 5.89 -22.56 16.98
N ALA A 389 5.21 -21.47 16.69
CA ALA A 389 5.70 -20.50 15.72
C ALA A 389 6.94 -19.73 16.18
N LEU A 390 7.06 -19.49 17.49
CA LEU A 390 8.20 -18.80 18.09
C LEU A 390 9.41 -19.72 18.38
N LEU A 391 9.26 -21.03 18.30
CA LEU A 391 10.38 -21.96 18.40
C LEU A 391 10.96 -22.21 17.00
N LEU A 392 11.82 -21.30 16.54
CA LEU A 392 12.74 -21.51 15.43
C LEU A 392 14.08 -22.06 15.92
#